data_AF-A0A0D7BDG3-F1
#
_entry.id   AF-A0A0D7BDG3-F1
#
_cell.length_a   1.000
_cell.length_b   1.000
_cell.length_c   1.000
_cell.angle_alpha   90.00
_cell.angle_beta   90.00
_cell.angle_gamma   90.00
#
_symmetry.space_group_name_H-M   'P 1'
#
loop_
_entity.id
_entity.type
_entity.pdbx_description
1 polymer ?
#
loop_
_entity_poly.entity_id
_entity_poly.type
_entity_poly.pdbx_seq_one_letter_code
_entity_poly.pdbx_strand_id
1 'polypeptide(L)'
;MEKEQTDEKSFFAVGGIHGLPYEPWNDNVKQVNDSEDRWQGYCSHGTVLFPTFHRPYVFLIEQFLQAEAISIAEQYPSELKHEYKEAAQKLRQPFWDWASQSVPPPEVISLEEVEIVTPDGEEASTQSSCCTMPTWIACFLCGSALHPGKWVTPGNSKYGTRTIPPNSIVDINTDLVPFWNSYTTYWTSAGLTQVHNTGYKYPEFKDVGIYDTEALVRTKILEKVNALYGPSELLAMGDGLLDWAIHVQVNQYDDALGGKLVFRPPFKFSARSRTANPEEEDWFCRAELLLTLVQSTAFVNRVLH
;
A
#
# COMPACT_ATOMS: atom_id res chain seq x y z
N MET A 1 0.31 22.06 3.03
CA MET A 1 1.01 22.12 1.73
C MET A 1 1.76 23.43 1.47
N GLU A 2 1.61 24.42 2.35
CA GLU A 2 2.15 25.78 2.14
C GLU A 2 3.59 25.97 2.58
N LYS A 3 4.17 25.01 3.33
CA LYS A 3 5.60 25.05 3.69
C LYS A 3 6.44 25.11 2.41
N GLU A 4 7.47 25.95 2.46
CA GLU A 4 8.45 26.11 1.37
C GLU A 4 9.02 24.76 0.94
N GLN A 5 9.26 24.58 -0.36
CA GLN A 5 9.77 23.31 -0.90
C GLN A 5 11.16 22.93 -0.36
N THR A 6 11.91 23.93 0.14
CA THR A 6 13.22 23.76 0.78
C THR A 6 13.12 23.28 2.24
N ASP A 7 11.95 23.36 2.87
CA ASP A 7 11.71 22.76 4.18
C ASP A 7 11.62 21.23 4.00
N GLU A 8 12.50 20.49 4.66
CA GLU A 8 12.57 19.03 4.60
C GLU A 8 11.28 18.34 5.08
N LYS A 9 10.48 19.02 5.89
CA LYS A 9 9.18 18.54 6.40
C LYS A 9 8.00 19.03 5.56
N SER A 10 8.27 19.76 4.47
CA SER A 10 7.22 20.17 3.53
C SER A 10 6.63 18.95 2.81
N PHE A 11 5.38 19.12 2.35
CA PHE A 11 4.72 18.12 1.52
C PHE A 11 5.57 17.76 0.28
N PHE A 12 6.22 18.77 -0.30
CA PHE A 12 7.09 18.60 -1.46
C PHE A 12 8.33 17.77 -1.13
N ALA A 13 9.08 18.12 -0.09
CA ALA A 13 10.30 17.41 0.28
C ALA A 13 10.03 15.95 0.71
N VAL A 14 8.96 15.73 1.48
CA VAL A 14 8.53 14.39 1.88
C VAL A 14 8.09 13.57 0.67
N GLY A 15 7.29 14.16 -0.24
CA GLY A 15 6.93 13.54 -1.52
C GLY A 15 8.15 13.20 -2.39
N GLY A 16 9.19 14.04 -2.33
CA GLY A 16 10.46 13.87 -3.01
C GLY A 16 11.25 12.63 -2.58
N ILE A 17 11.04 12.12 -1.35
CA ILE A 17 11.63 10.85 -0.90
C ILE A 17 11.23 9.71 -1.86
N HIS A 18 9.99 9.73 -2.36
CA HIS A 18 9.50 8.69 -3.25
C HIS A 18 10.26 8.65 -4.58
N GLY A 19 10.70 9.80 -5.11
CA GLY A 19 11.24 9.89 -6.47
C GLY A 19 11.81 11.26 -6.81
N LEU A 20 11.25 11.91 -7.82
CA LEU A 20 11.67 13.26 -8.24
C LEU A 20 11.43 14.27 -7.11
N PRO A 21 12.32 15.27 -6.91
CA PRO A 21 13.42 15.67 -7.81
C PRO A 21 14.74 14.90 -7.68
N TYR A 22 14.77 13.72 -7.03
CA TYR A 22 16.00 12.96 -6.77
C TYR A 22 17.02 13.72 -5.93
N GLU A 23 16.53 14.52 -4.99
CA GLU A 23 17.36 15.22 -4.01
C GLU A 23 17.59 14.34 -2.77
N PRO A 24 18.73 14.50 -2.07
CA PRO A 24 18.90 13.86 -0.79
C PRO A 24 17.89 14.40 0.21
N TRP A 25 17.54 13.59 1.21
CA TRP A 25 16.64 13.99 2.28
C TRP A 25 17.33 13.71 3.62
N ASN A 26 17.32 14.70 4.53
CA ASN A 26 17.92 14.66 5.88
C ASN A 26 19.47 14.58 5.89
N ASP A 27 20.08 13.43 5.62
CA ASP A 27 21.51 13.20 5.94
C ASP A 27 22.48 13.19 4.75
N ASN A 28 22.07 13.79 3.63
CA ASN A 28 22.89 13.82 2.40
C ASN A 28 23.42 12.44 2.00
N VAL A 29 22.56 11.41 2.13
CA VAL A 29 22.94 10.03 1.85
C VAL A 29 23.44 9.92 0.41
N LYS A 30 24.60 9.29 0.23
CA LYS A 30 25.26 9.21 -1.07
C LYS A 30 24.35 8.54 -2.09
N GLN A 31 24.22 9.19 -3.23
CA GLN A 31 23.59 8.61 -4.40
C GLN A 31 24.53 7.54 -4.98
N VAL A 32 24.04 6.31 -4.99
CA VAL A 32 24.74 5.12 -5.54
C VAL A 32 24.34 4.87 -6.99
N ASN A 33 23.16 5.35 -7.39
CA ASN A 33 22.68 5.29 -8.77
C ASN A 33 22.64 6.70 -9.35
N ASP A 34 23.70 7.12 -10.05
CA ASP A 34 23.90 8.46 -10.62
C ASP A 34 23.70 8.52 -12.14
N SER A 35 23.37 7.39 -12.76
CA SER A 35 23.02 7.33 -14.18
C SER A 35 21.67 7.99 -14.42
N GLU A 36 21.63 9.00 -15.31
CA GLU A 36 20.40 9.68 -15.73
C GLU A 36 19.35 8.70 -16.26
N ASP A 37 19.77 7.63 -16.94
CA ASP A 37 18.89 6.59 -17.48
C ASP A 37 18.32 5.61 -16.45
N ARG A 38 18.57 5.80 -15.15
CA ARG A 38 18.16 4.85 -14.10
C ARG A 38 17.30 5.50 -13.03
N TRP A 39 16.59 4.67 -12.27
CA TRP A 39 15.80 5.10 -11.14
C TRP A 39 16.70 5.60 -9.98
N GLN A 40 16.53 6.85 -9.58
CA GLN A 40 17.36 7.52 -8.56
C GLN A 40 16.59 7.86 -7.27
N GLY A 41 15.30 7.52 -7.20
CA GLY A 41 14.47 7.72 -6.00
C GLY A 41 14.80 6.74 -4.89
N TYR A 42 14.39 7.03 -3.65
CA TYR A 42 14.56 6.07 -2.55
C TYR A 42 13.60 4.89 -2.65
N CYS A 43 12.44 5.09 -3.29
CA CYS A 43 11.38 4.10 -3.26
C CYS A 43 11.76 2.77 -3.90
N SER A 44 11.50 1.69 -3.15
CA SER A 44 11.79 0.31 -3.54
C SER A 44 10.62 -0.30 -4.32
N HIS A 45 10.66 -0.24 -5.65
CA HIS A 45 9.68 -0.89 -6.52
C HIS A 45 10.25 -2.14 -7.18
N GLY A 46 9.41 -3.16 -7.38
CA GLY A 46 9.83 -4.41 -8.03
C GLY A 46 10.85 -5.22 -7.21
N THR A 47 10.91 -5.00 -5.89
CA THR A 47 11.79 -5.71 -4.96
C THR A 47 11.01 -6.27 -3.79
N VAL A 48 11.62 -7.20 -3.06
CA VAL A 48 11.09 -7.78 -1.81
C VAL A 48 10.92 -6.76 -0.68
N LEU A 49 11.51 -5.55 -0.81
CA LEU A 49 11.39 -4.46 0.16
C LEU A 49 10.19 -3.55 -0.10
N PHE A 50 9.45 -3.72 -1.20
CA PHE A 50 8.34 -2.84 -1.54
C PHE A 50 7.38 -2.63 -0.35
N PRO A 51 6.89 -3.69 0.33
CA PRO A 51 5.90 -3.46 1.37
C PRO A 51 6.48 -2.79 2.62
N THR A 52 7.71 -3.18 2.98
CA THR A 52 8.37 -2.73 4.20
C THR A 52 9.02 -1.37 4.06
N PHE A 53 9.38 -0.93 2.84
CA PHE A 53 9.88 0.41 2.58
C PHE A 53 8.83 1.48 2.83
N HIS A 54 7.61 1.33 2.30
CA HIS A 54 6.65 2.43 2.42
C HIS A 54 5.91 2.42 3.76
N ARG A 55 6.04 1.37 4.57
CA ARG A 55 5.46 1.37 5.92
C ARG A 55 6.03 2.51 6.79
N PRO A 56 7.35 2.65 6.99
CA PRO A 56 7.92 3.82 7.68
C PRO A 56 7.76 5.12 6.86
N TYR A 57 7.60 5.06 5.53
CA TYR A 57 7.27 6.24 4.74
C TYR A 57 5.91 6.84 5.13
N VAL A 58 4.88 6.00 5.29
CA VAL A 58 3.57 6.45 5.76
C VAL A 58 3.61 6.86 7.23
N PHE A 59 4.45 6.24 8.07
CA PHE A 59 4.65 6.73 9.45
C PHE A 59 5.24 8.13 9.48
N LEU A 60 6.21 8.42 8.61
CA LEU A 60 6.81 9.75 8.51
C LEU A 60 5.76 10.80 8.13
N ILE A 61 4.93 10.48 7.13
CA ILE A 61 3.82 11.35 6.70
C ILE A 61 2.83 11.58 7.85
N GLU A 62 2.40 10.51 8.51
CA GLU A 62 1.48 10.58 9.65
C GLU A 62 2.06 11.40 10.80
N GLN A 63 3.34 11.21 11.12
CA GLN A 63 4.03 11.95 12.18
C GLN A 63 4.05 13.45 11.91
N PHE A 64 4.38 13.86 10.69
CA PHE A 64 4.39 15.28 10.32
C PHE A 64 2.99 15.87 10.24
N LEU A 65 2.01 15.11 9.71
CA LEU A 65 0.61 15.53 9.68
C LEU A 65 0.07 15.74 11.10
N GLN A 66 0.33 14.81 12.01
CA GLN A 66 -0.09 14.92 13.41
C GLN A 66 0.60 16.10 14.12
N ALA A 67 1.90 16.29 13.92
CA ALA A 67 2.62 17.41 14.52
C ALA A 67 2.03 18.75 14.08
N GLU A 68 1.70 18.89 12.79
CA GLU A 68 1.05 20.10 12.27
C GLU A 68 -0.37 20.24 12.83
N ALA A 69 -1.16 19.17 12.89
CA ALA A 69 -2.49 19.20 13.48
C ALA A 69 -2.48 19.63 14.96
N ILE A 70 -1.49 19.19 15.75
CA ILE A 70 -1.30 19.63 17.13
C ILE A 70 -0.96 21.13 17.18
N SER A 71 -0.08 21.60 16.30
CA SER A 71 0.27 23.02 16.19
C SER A 71 -0.94 23.89 15.82
N ILE A 72 -1.80 23.42 14.93
CA ILE A 72 -3.05 24.09 14.54
C ILE A 72 -4.04 24.07 15.71
N ALA A 73 -4.17 22.95 16.42
CA ALA A 73 -5.05 22.83 17.58
C ALA A 73 -4.73 23.83 18.72
N GLU A 74 -3.47 24.27 18.85
CA GLU A 74 -3.06 25.31 19.81
C GLU A 74 -3.67 26.69 19.53
N GLN A 75 -4.07 26.95 18.28
CA GLN A 75 -4.57 28.24 17.83
C GLN A 75 -6.07 28.43 18.12
N TYR A 76 -6.82 27.33 18.28
CA TYR A 76 -8.25 27.37 18.56
C TYR A 76 -8.60 28.19 19.82
N PRO A 77 -9.80 28.82 19.88
CA PRO A 77 -10.32 29.47 21.08
C PRO A 77 -10.40 28.50 22.27
N SER A 78 -10.38 29.03 23.50
CA SER A 78 -10.36 28.23 24.74
C SER A 78 -11.46 27.19 24.84
N GLU A 79 -12.63 27.49 24.26
CA GLU A 79 -13.83 26.67 24.26
C GLU A 79 -13.66 25.40 23.41
N LEU A 80 -12.89 25.49 22.33
CA LEU A 80 -12.67 24.39 21.36
C LEU A 80 -11.29 23.74 21.53
N LYS A 81 -10.31 24.46 22.07
CA LYS A 81 -8.90 24.05 22.14
C LYS A 81 -8.70 22.67 22.75
N HIS A 82 -9.43 22.35 23.82
CA HIS A 82 -9.30 21.05 24.47
C HIS A 82 -9.72 19.90 23.54
N GLU A 83 -10.87 20.03 22.88
CA GLU A 83 -11.40 19.05 21.95
C GLU A 83 -10.49 18.86 20.73
N TYR A 84 -10.05 19.96 20.10
CA TYR A 84 -9.18 19.90 18.93
C TYR A 84 -7.79 19.34 19.26
N LYS A 85 -7.25 19.61 20.46
CA LYS A 85 -6.00 18.98 20.92
C LYS A 85 -6.15 17.48 21.08
N GLU A 86 -7.25 17.03 21.69
CA GLU A 86 -7.50 15.59 21.81
C GLU A 86 -7.69 14.93 20.44
N ALA A 87 -8.41 15.58 19.53
CA ALA A 87 -8.59 15.10 18.16
C ALA A 87 -7.24 15.00 17.44
N ALA A 88 -6.40 16.04 17.51
CA ALA A 88 -5.08 16.07 16.90
C ALA A 88 -4.16 14.95 17.43
N GLN A 89 -4.18 14.67 18.74
CA GLN A 89 -3.42 13.56 19.34
C GLN A 89 -3.88 12.18 18.85
N LYS A 90 -5.17 12.03 18.56
CA LYS A 90 -5.79 10.80 18.06
C LYS A 90 -5.72 10.70 16.53
N LEU A 91 -5.40 11.78 15.83
CA LEU A 91 -5.33 11.82 14.37
C LEU A 91 -4.37 10.76 13.84
N ARG A 92 -4.83 10.05 12.82
CA ARG A 92 -4.08 9.05 12.05
C ARG A 92 -4.35 9.26 10.58
N GLN A 93 -3.41 8.85 9.73
CA GLN A 93 -3.57 8.97 8.30
C GLN A 93 -4.71 8.03 7.83
N PRO A 94 -5.78 8.55 7.21
CA PRO A 94 -6.84 7.68 6.70
C PRO A 94 -6.33 6.85 5.52
N PHE A 95 -6.93 5.67 5.37
CA PHE A 95 -6.75 4.82 4.19
C PHE A 95 -8.05 4.79 3.38
N TRP A 96 -7.93 4.73 2.07
CA TRP A 96 -9.08 4.52 1.19
C TRP A 96 -9.22 3.02 0.92
N ASP A 97 -10.30 2.38 1.36
CA ASP A 97 -10.58 0.98 1.04
C ASP A 97 -11.24 0.83 -0.34
N TRP A 98 -10.45 0.92 -1.41
CA TRP A 98 -10.96 0.80 -2.79
C TRP A 98 -11.52 -0.59 -3.11
N ALA A 99 -11.12 -1.62 -2.35
CA ALA A 99 -11.57 -2.99 -2.57
C ALA A 99 -13.01 -3.20 -2.09
N SER A 100 -13.42 -2.51 -1.02
CA SER A 100 -14.82 -2.45 -0.58
C SER A 100 -15.59 -1.35 -1.29
N GLN A 101 -15.02 -0.15 -1.40
CA GLN A 101 -15.64 1.02 -2.01
C GLN A 101 -14.69 1.69 -3.01
N SER A 102 -14.87 1.34 -4.28
CA SER A 102 -14.02 1.79 -5.40
C SER A 102 -14.14 3.27 -5.76
N VAL A 103 -15.12 4.00 -5.21
CA VAL A 103 -15.25 5.46 -5.37
C VAL A 103 -15.09 6.10 -3.99
N PRO A 104 -14.04 6.89 -3.75
CA PRO A 104 -13.83 7.53 -2.47
C PRO A 104 -14.89 8.62 -2.23
N PRO A 105 -15.01 9.13 -0.99
CA PRO A 105 -15.92 10.23 -0.69
C PRO A 105 -15.65 11.48 -1.54
N PRO A 106 -16.69 12.27 -1.90
CA PRO A 106 -16.55 13.47 -2.74
C PRO A 106 -15.50 14.47 -2.24
N GLU A 107 -15.34 14.60 -0.92
CA GLU A 107 -14.37 15.46 -0.24
C GLU A 107 -12.92 15.19 -0.68
N VAL A 108 -12.65 13.96 -1.12
CA VAL A 108 -11.32 13.49 -1.54
C VAL A 108 -11.09 13.63 -3.05
N ILE A 109 -12.13 13.47 -3.86
CA ILE A 109 -11.98 13.25 -5.31
C ILE A 109 -12.62 14.29 -6.22
N SER A 110 -13.65 15.00 -5.76
CA SER A 110 -14.45 15.86 -6.64
C SER A 110 -14.81 17.23 -6.09
N LEU A 111 -14.88 17.39 -4.77
CA LEU A 111 -15.17 18.69 -4.16
C LEU A 111 -13.93 19.58 -4.26
N GLU A 112 -14.10 20.74 -4.91
CA GLU A 112 -13.05 21.76 -4.98
C GLU A 112 -12.84 22.43 -3.62
N GLU A 113 -13.90 22.56 -2.82
CA GLU A 113 -13.88 23.13 -1.49
C GLU A 113 -14.58 22.22 -0.47
N VAL A 114 -14.16 22.30 0.78
CA VAL A 114 -14.73 21.60 1.93
C VAL A 114 -15.03 22.58 3.05
N GLU A 115 -16.13 22.34 3.76
CA GLU A 115 -16.51 23.13 4.94
C GLU A 115 -15.76 22.62 6.17
N ILE A 116 -15.10 23.52 6.89
CA ILE A 116 -14.33 23.23 8.11
C ILE A 116 -14.54 24.32 9.17
N VAL A 117 -14.32 23.96 10.43
CA VAL A 117 -14.12 24.93 11.51
C VAL A 117 -12.66 25.37 11.50
N THR A 118 -12.42 26.64 11.22
CA THR A 118 -11.08 27.24 11.19
C THR A 118 -10.48 27.35 12.60
N PRO A 119 -9.15 27.55 12.71
CA PRO A 119 -8.51 27.82 14.00
C PRO A 119 -8.99 29.08 14.71
N ASP A 120 -9.70 29.97 14.03
CA ASP A 120 -10.35 31.13 14.66
C ASP A 120 -11.70 30.77 15.31
N GLY A 121 -12.17 29.53 15.13
CA GLY A 121 -13.45 29.02 15.65
C GLY A 121 -14.64 29.30 14.75
N GLU A 122 -14.42 29.80 13.54
CA GLU A 122 -15.46 30.11 12.55
C GLU A 122 -15.57 29.01 11.48
N GLU A 123 -16.78 28.74 11.01
CA GLU A 123 -17.02 27.89 9.85
C GLU A 123 -16.53 28.59 8.57
N ALA A 124 -15.79 27.88 7.73
CA ALA A 124 -15.30 28.38 6.45
C ALA A 124 -15.27 27.29 5.38
N SER A 125 -15.41 27.72 4.12
CA SER A 125 -15.12 26.90 2.94
C SER A 125 -13.65 27.07 2.57
N THR A 126 -12.90 25.98 2.44
CA THR A 126 -11.49 25.98 2.04
C THR A 126 -11.23 25.00 0.92
N GLN A 127 -10.21 25.25 0.09
CA GLN A 127 -9.82 24.32 -0.97
C GLN A 127 -9.52 22.93 -0.42
N SER A 128 -10.11 21.92 -1.05
CA SER A 128 -9.79 20.53 -0.72
C SER A 128 -8.35 20.24 -1.12
N SER A 129 -7.60 19.69 -0.17
CA SER A 129 -6.19 19.39 -0.33
C SER A 129 -5.91 17.95 0.12
N CYS A 130 -6.88 17.05 -0.14
CA CYS A 130 -6.81 15.68 0.34
C CYS A 130 -5.68 14.88 -0.32
N CYS A 131 -4.98 14.09 0.49
CA CYS A 131 -4.05 13.05 0.03
C CYS A 131 -4.41 11.75 0.75
N THR A 132 -5.15 10.86 0.10
CA THR A 132 -5.35 9.50 0.62
C THR A 132 -4.13 8.66 0.30
N MET A 133 -3.71 7.84 1.27
CA MET A 133 -2.67 6.84 1.03
C MET A 133 -3.32 5.54 0.55
N PRO A 134 -2.68 4.81 -0.37
CA PRO A 134 -3.28 3.62 -0.94
C PRO A 134 -3.32 2.45 0.08
N THR A 135 -4.39 1.66 0.03
CA THR A 135 -4.80 0.58 0.97
C THR A 135 -3.77 -0.52 1.17
N TRP A 136 -2.78 -0.62 0.29
CA TRP A 136 -1.94 -1.80 0.17
C TRP A 136 -1.15 -2.11 1.45
N ILE A 137 -0.86 -1.10 2.31
CA ILE A 137 -0.25 -1.35 3.62
C ILE A 137 -1.21 -2.11 4.54
N ALA A 138 -2.49 -1.75 4.56
CA ALA A 138 -3.53 -2.48 5.30
C ALA A 138 -3.67 -3.91 4.76
N CYS A 139 -3.72 -4.07 3.43
CA CYS A 139 -3.74 -5.39 2.79
C CYS A 139 -2.50 -6.23 3.15
N PHE A 140 -1.31 -5.64 3.11
CA PHE A 140 -0.06 -6.30 3.46
C PHE A 140 -0.06 -6.80 4.92
N LEU A 141 -0.57 -5.99 5.85
CA LEU A 141 -0.68 -6.39 7.24
C LEU A 141 -1.69 -7.51 7.47
N CYS A 142 -2.87 -7.42 6.84
CA CYS A 142 -3.85 -8.50 6.88
C CYS A 142 -3.26 -9.79 6.30
N GLY A 143 -2.58 -9.73 5.16
CA GLY A 143 -1.89 -10.87 4.56
C GLY A 143 -0.82 -11.47 5.48
N SER A 144 -0.03 -10.61 6.15
CA SER A 144 0.99 -11.05 7.11
C SER A 144 0.39 -11.76 8.33
N ALA A 145 -0.77 -11.28 8.81
CA ALA A 145 -1.52 -11.93 9.89
C ALA A 145 -2.14 -13.27 9.46
N LEU A 146 -2.52 -13.43 8.19
CA LEU A 146 -3.05 -14.67 7.63
C LEU A 146 -1.96 -15.72 7.35
N HIS A 147 -0.72 -15.28 7.19
CA HIS A 147 0.43 -16.13 6.86
C HIS A 147 1.58 -15.94 7.89
N PRO A 148 1.38 -16.31 9.16
CA PRO A 148 2.41 -16.17 10.18
C PRO A 148 3.70 -16.90 9.77
N GLY A 149 4.85 -16.30 10.08
CA GLY A 149 6.16 -16.81 9.71
C GLY A 149 6.57 -16.57 8.24
N LYS A 150 5.71 -16.00 7.39
CA LYS A 150 6.08 -15.55 6.04
C LYS A 150 6.42 -14.06 6.08
N TRP A 151 7.65 -13.73 5.72
CA TRP A 151 8.15 -12.36 5.71
C TRP A 151 9.14 -12.13 4.57
N VAL A 152 9.79 -10.95 4.56
CA VAL A 152 10.81 -10.58 3.57
C VAL A 152 11.90 -11.66 3.49
N THR A 153 12.13 -12.16 2.28
CA THR A 153 13.20 -13.11 1.94
C THR A 153 14.19 -12.44 1.00
N PRO A 154 15.45 -12.92 0.90
CA PRO A 154 16.44 -12.33 0.00
C PRO A 154 15.94 -12.27 -1.46
N GLY A 155 16.12 -11.13 -2.11
CA GLY A 155 15.69 -10.89 -3.48
C GLY A 155 16.61 -9.91 -4.22
N ASN A 156 16.56 -9.92 -5.54
CA ASN A 156 17.38 -9.04 -6.37
C ASN A 156 16.74 -7.65 -6.53
N SER A 157 17.48 -6.59 -6.22
CA SER A 157 17.14 -5.21 -6.57
C SER A 157 17.59 -4.88 -8.00
N LYS A 158 16.83 -5.35 -9.00
CA LYS A 158 17.24 -5.26 -10.42
C LYS A 158 17.61 -3.84 -10.86
N TYR A 159 16.82 -2.84 -10.48
CA TYR A 159 17.01 -1.45 -10.92
C TYR A 159 17.77 -0.59 -9.91
N GLY A 160 17.92 -1.05 -8.67
CA GLY A 160 18.47 -0.24 -7.58
C GLY A 160 17.51 0.86 -7.11
N THR A 161 17.98 1.64 -6.16
CA THR A 161 17.36 2.87 -5.65
C THR A 161 18.46 3.93 -5.48
N ARG A 162 18.16 5.07 -4.86
CA ARG A 162 19.17 6.06 -4.49
C ARG A 162 20.35 5.43 -3.75
N THR A 163 20.09 4.55 -2.79
CA THR A 163 21.10 4.00 -1.86
C THR A 163 21.41 2.52 -2.09
N ILE A 164 20.62 1.85 -2.91
CA ILE A 164 20.78 0.42 -3.22
C ILE A 164 21.31 0.30 -4.65
N PRO A 165 22.51 -0.28 -4.86
CA PRO A 165 23.02 -0.52 -6.20
C PRO A 165 22.10 -1.42 -7.04
N PRO A 166 22.04 -1.22 -8.37
CA PRO A 166 21.37 -2.16 -9.25
C PRO A 166 21.99 -3.57 -9.17
N ASN A 167 21.14 -4.59 -9.26
CA ASN A 167 21.47 -6.01 -9.16
C ASN A 167 22.05 -6.47 -7.81
N SER A 168 21.89 -5.68 -6.74
CA SER A 168 22.27 -6.12 -5.39
C SER A 168 21.21 -7.02 -4.77
N ILE A 169 21.63 -7.98 -3.95
CA ILE A 169 20.70 -8.74 -3.11
C ILE A 169 20.29 -7.87 -1.93
N VAL A 170 18.98 -7.77 -1.72
CA VAL A 170 18.36 -7.10 -0.57
C VAL A 170 17.54 -8.11 0.22
N ASP A 171 17.41 -7.90 1.52
CA ASP A 171 16.82 -8.86 2.44
C ASP A 171 16.17 -8.17 3.67
N ILE A 172 15.82 -8.99 4.66
CA ILE A 172 15.15 -8.54 5.88
C ILE A 172 15.96 -7.49 6.69
N ASN A 173 17.29 -7.48 6.56
CA ASN A 173 18.21 -6.61 7.31
C ASN A 173 18.70 -5.41 6.50
N THR A 174 18.29 -5.29 5.23
CA THR A 174 18.64 -4.15 4.40
C THR A 174 18.03 -2.87 4.96
N ASP A 175 18.85 -1.81 5.04
CA ASP A 175 18.44 -0.49 5.53
C ASP A 175 17.35 0.12 4.63
N LEU A 176 16.27 0.56 5.25
CA LEU A 176 15.16 1.26 4.61
C LEU A 176 15.41 2.77 4.65
N VAL A 177 16.47 3.20 3.96
CA VAL A 177 16.87 4.61 3.87
C VAL A 177 15.77 5.43 3.16
N PRO A 178 15.40 6.64 3.64
CA PRO A 178 16.06 7.43 4.67
C PRO A 178 15.41 7.35 6.06
N PHE A 179 14.66 6.29 6.35
CA PHE A 179 13.84 6.24 7.57
C PHE A 179 14.66 5.79 8.78
N TRP A 180 15.01 6.73 9.65
CA TRP A 180 15.72 6.43 10.90
C TRP A 180 14.82 5.74 11.93
N ASN A 181 15.39 4.74 12.60
CA ASN A 181 14.78 4.09 13.78
C ASN A 181 15.49 4.52 15.09
N SER A 182 16.75 4.93 15.00
CA SER A 182 17.50 5.49 16.13
C SER A 182 18.45 6.58 15.62
N TYR A 183 19.21 7.21 16.53
CA TYR A 183 20.26 8.16 16.17
C TYR A 183 21.38 7.57 15.29
N THR A 184 21.47 6.23 15.16
CA THR A 184 22.59 5.57 14.47
C THR A 184 22.17 4.49 13.48
N THR A 185 20.87 4.18 13.38
CA THR A 185 20.39 3.06 12.56
C THR A 185 19.10 3.42 11.81
N TYR A 186 18.99 2.93 10.58
CA TYR A 186 17.74 2.96 9.82
C TYR A 186 16.77 1.87 10.26
N TRP A 187 15.51 2.01 9.89
CA TRP A 187 14.55 0.92 9.92
C TRP A 187 15.00 -0.21 9.00
N THR A 188 14.70 -1.43 9.39
CA THR A 188 14.84 -2.62 8.55
C THR A 188 13.52 -3.37 8.53
N SER A 189 13.35 -4.27 7.56
CA SER A 189 12.16 -5.11 7.48
C SER A 189 11.99 -5.99 8.74
N ALA A 190 13.08 -6.37 9.42
CA ALA A 190 13.03 -7.12 10.68
C ALA A 190 12.29 -6.36 11.79
N GLY A 191 12.54 -5.05 11.90
CA GLY A 191 11.91 -4.18 12.90
C GLY A 191 10.43 -3.88 12.64
N LEU A 192 9.92 -4.21 11.45
CA LEU A 192 8.55 -3.90 11.01
C LEU A 192 7.60 -5.11 11.08
N THR A 193 8.01 -6.21 11.70
CA THR A 193 7.19 -7.44 11.80
C THR A 193 6.01 -7.28 12.77
N GLN A 194 6.17 -6.47 13.82
CA GLN A 194 5.16 -6.36 14.87
C GLN A 194 4.11 -5.31 14.51
N VAL A 195 2.90 -5.78 14.22
CA VAL A 195 1.71 -4.91 14.03
C VAL A 195 1.30 -4.24 15.36
N HIS A 196 1.76 -4.77 16.49
CA HIS A 196 1.24 -4.44 17.82
C HIS A 196 1.98 -3.29 18.53
N ASN A 197 3.20 -2.95 18.10
CA ASN A 197 4.09 -2.04 18.85
C ASN A 197 4.35 -0.69 18.15
N THR A 198 3.68 -0.41 17.05
CA THR A 198 3.90 0.82 16.26
C THR A 198 2.94 1.97 16.62
N GLY A 199 2.09 1.84 17.64
CA GLY A 199 1.23 2.95 18.11
C GLY A 199 0.03 3.29 17.22
N TYR A 200 -0.22 2.51 16.17
CA TYR A 200 -1.40 2.60 15.30
C TYR A 200 -1.96 1.20 15.04
N LYS A 201 -3.28 1.10 14.82
CA LYS A 201 -3.99 -0.13 14.46
C LYS A 201 -5.00 0.18 13.38
N TYR A 202 -5.11 -0.70 12.38
CA TYR A 202 -6.23 -0.65 11.45
C TYR A 202 -7.50 -1.23 12.09
N PRO A 203 -8.71 -0.79 11.70
CA PRO A 203 -9.97 -1.24 12.29
C PRO A 203 -10.16 -2.76 12.31
N GLU A 204 -9.61 -3.49 11.34
CA GLU A 204 -9.67 -4.95 11.25
C GLU A 204 -8.95 -5.62 12.44
N PHE A 205 -7.94 -4.95 12.99
CA PHE A 205 -7.14 -5.37 14.13
C PHE A 205 -7.68 -4.86 15.48
N LYS A 206 -8.81 -4.14 15.52
CA LYS A 206 -9.35 -3.56 16.76
C LYS A 206 -9.61 -4.61 17.86
N ASP A 207 -10.08 -5.79 17.47
CA ASP A 207 -10.38 -6.90 18.39
C ASP A 207 -9.21 -7.88 18.57
N VAL A 208 -8.03 -7.55 18.01
CA VAL A 208 -6.80 -8.33 18.19
C VAL A 208 -6.10 -7.86 19.47
N GLY A 209 -6.05 -8.76 20.45
CA GLY A 209 -5.37 -8.57 21.72
C GLY A 209 -3.86 -8.74 21.57
N ILE A 210 -3.09 -8.01 22.39
CA ILE A 210 -1.62 -8.09 22.40
C ILE A 210 -1.08 -9.46 22.85
N TYR A 211 -1.92 -10.26 23.50
CA TYR A 211 -1.60 -11.61 23.99
C TYR A 211 -2.31 -12.71 23.20
N ASP A 212 -3.00 -12.36 22.10
CA ASP A 212 -3.64 -13.37 21.25
C ASP A 212 -2.56 -14.25 20.60
N THR A 213 -2.83 -15.56 20.52
CA THR A 213 -1.96 -16.48 19.79
C THR A 213 -2.05 -16.21 18.29
N GLU A 214 -1.01 -16.54 17.52
CA GLU A 214 -1.01 -16.38 16.06
C GLU A 214 -2.22 -17.04 15.39
N ALA A 215 -2.65 -18.21 15.89
CA ALA A 215 -3.84 -18.89 15.41
C ALA A 215 -5.12 -18.08 15.65
N LEU A 216 -5.27 -17.48 16.84
CA LEU A 216 -6.43 -16.65 17.15
C LEU A 216 -6.43 -15.34 16.34
N VAL A 217 -5.26 -14.72 16.15
CA VAL A 217 -5.10 -13.56 15.27
C VAL A 217 -5.53 -13.91 13.84
N ARG A 218 -5.02 -15.02 13.29
CA ARG A 218 -5.36 -15.50 11.96
C ARG A 218 -6.87 -15.70 11.78
N THR A 219 -7.52 -16.37 12.73
CA THR A 219 -8.98 -16.59 12.69
C THR A 219 -9.74 -15.27 12.68
N LYS A 220 -9.43 -14.36 13.61
CA LYS A 220 -10.08 -13.05 13.70
C LYS A 220 -9.91 -12.24 12.41
N ILE A 221 -8.71 -12.20 11.84
CA ILE A 221 -8.45 -11.45 10.62
C ILE A 221 -9.14 -12.11 9.41
N LEU A 222 -9.14 -13.44 9.33
CA LEU A 222 -9.83 -14.16 8.25
C LEU A 222 -11.33 -13.89 8.25
N GLU A 223 -11.96 -13.89 9.43
CA GLU A 223 -13.38 -13.55 9.58
C GLU A 223 -13.68 -12.13 9.08
N LYS A 224 -12.84 -11.13 9.44
CA LYS A 224 -12.99 -9.77 8.92
C LYS A 224 -12.82 -9.70 7.41
N VAL A 225 -11.75 -10.29 6.87
CA VAL A 225 -11.46 -10.29 5.42
C VAL A 225 -12.61 -10.92 4.64
N ASN A 226 -13.14 -12.04 5.12
CA ASN A 226 -14.30 -12.69 4.50
C ASN A 226 -15.59 -11.86 4.63
N ALA A 227 -15.78 -11.15 5.74
CA ALA A 227 -16.95 -10.27 5.90
C ALA A 227 -16.89 -9.04 4.96
N LEU A 228 -15.69 -8.52 4.69
CA LEU A 228 -15.49 -7.32 3.87
C LEU A 228 -15.39 -7.61 2.38
N TYR A 229 -14.64 -8.66 2.02
CA TYR A 229 -14.24 -8.95 0.64
C TYR A 229 -14.59 -10.38 0.22
N GLY A 230 -15.11 -11.18 1.14
CA GLY A 230 -15.56 -12.52 0.83
C GLY A 230 -16.77 -12.46 -0.09
N PRO A 231 -16.81 -13.25 -1.17
CA PRO A 231 -17.98 -13.34 -2.03
C PRO A 231 -19.19 -13.87 -1.24
N SER A 232 -20.27 -13.08 -1.23
CA SER A 232 -21.53 -13.34 -0.51
C SER A 232 -22.21 -14.66 -0.93
N GLU A 233 -21.94 -15.15 -2.13
CA GLU A 233 -22.55 -16.37 -2.71
C GLU A 233 -21.70 -17.64 -2.53
N LEU A 234 -20.43 -17.50 -2.14
CA LEU A 234 -19.44 -18.58 -2.25
C LEU A 234 -19.42 -19.52 -1.03
N LEU A 235 -19.98 -19.07 0.10
CA LEU A 235 -20.14 -19.88 1.31
C LEU A 235 -21.26 -20.94 1.19
N ALA A 236 -22.04 -20.90 0.11
CA ALA A 236 -23.18 -21.78 -0.13
C ALA A 236 -22.94 -22.87 -1.20
N MET A 237 -21.76 -22.93 -1.84
CA MET A 237 -21.54 -23.76 -3.02
C MET A 237 -20.64 -24.97 -2.71
N GLY A 238 -21.13 -26.17 -3.03
CA GLY A 238 -20.54 -27.47 -2.66
C GLY A 238 -19.28 -27.89 -3.42
N ASP A 239 -18.72 -29.03 -3.00
CA ASP A 239 -17.52 -29.63 -3.58
C ASP A 239 -17.69 -29.93 -5.09
N GLY A 240 -16.75 -29.44 -5.92
CA GLY A 240 -16.71 -29.68 -7.38
C GLY A 240 -16.47 -28.45 -8.27
N LEU A 241 -16.42 -27.25 -7.70
CA LEU A 241 -16.13 -26.02 -8.44
C LEU A 241 -14.63 -25.84 -8.73
N LEU A 242 -14.33 -25.42 -9.96
CA LEU A 242 -13.00 -25.01 -10.39
C LEU A 242 -12.84 -23.50 -10.19
N ASP A 243 -11.76 -23.08 -9.56
CA ASP A 243 -11.29 -21.70 -9.56
C ASP A 243 -10.47 -21.47 -10.84
N TRP A 244 -10.88 -20.48 -11.64
CA TRP A 244 -10.24 -20.15 -12.92
C TRP A 244 -9.41 -18.88 -12.78
N ALA A 245 -8.18 -18.89 -13.31
CA ALA A 245 -7.29 -17.74 -13.30
C ALA A 245 -6.68 -17.47 -14.70
N ILE A 246 -6.54 -16.19 -15.03
CA ILE A 246 -5.81 -15.72 -16.21
C ILE A 246 -4.41 -15.29 -15.78
N HIS A 247 -3.38 -15.91 -16.35
CA HIS A 247 -1.99 -15.59 -16.07
C HIS A 247 -1.44 -14.68 -17.17
N VAL A 248 -0.99 -13.50 -16.75
CA VAL A 248 -0.48 -12.45 -17.64
C VAL A 248 0.96 -12.12 -17.24
N GLN A 249 1.89 -12.25 -18.19
CA GLN A 249 3.29 -11.88 -17.99
C GLN A 249 3.66 -10.75 -18.96
N VAL A 250 4.19 -9.66 -18.41
CA VAL A 250 4.66 -8.48 -19.16
C VAL A 250 6.06 -8.10 -18.72
N ASN A 251 6.87 -7.63 -19.67
CA ASN A 251 8.13 -6.98 -19.34
C ASN A 251 7.84 -5.51 -19.03
N GLN A 252 8.07 -5.10 -17.79
CA GLN A 252 7.83 -3.73 -17.34
C GLN A 252 8.64 -2.69 -18.14
N TYR A 253 9.83 -3.07 -18.62
CA TYR A 253 10.67 -2.24 -19.48
C TYR A 253 11.04 -3.07 -20.72
N ASP A 254 10.40 -2.73 -21.83
CA ASP A 254 10.79 -3.19 -23.16
C ASP A 254 11.34 -1.99 -23.91
N ASP A 255 12.64 -1.73 -23.71
CA ASP A 255 13.33 -0.56 -24.26
C ASP A 255 13.29 -0.55 -25.80
N ALA A 256 13.08 -1.71 -26.42
CA ALA A 256 12.89 -1.85 -27.86
C ALA A 256 11.57 -1.21 -28.38
N LEU A 257 10.62 -0.88 -27.48
CA LEU A 257 9.27 -0.42 -27.84
C LEU A 257 8.91 0.96 -27.26
N GLY A 258 9.88 1.70 -26.72
CA GLY A 258 9.68 3.09 -26.27
C GLY A 258 8.69 3.23 -25.12
N GLY A 259 8.72 2.31 -24.14
CA GLY A 259 7.92 2.39 -22.91
C GLY A 259 6.47 1.94 -23.03
N LYS A 260 6.07 1.28 -24.12
CA LYS A 260 4.73 0.69 -24.25
C LYS A 260 4.66 -0.67 -23.55
N LEU A 261 3.63 -0.85 -22.72
CA LEU A 261 3.25 -2.17 -22.19
C LEU A 261 2.82 -3.07 -23.35
N VAL A 262 3.58 -4.14 -23.60
CA VAL A 262 3.22 -5.15 -24.60
C VAL A 262 2.98 -6.49 -23.92
N PHE A 263 1.72 -6.94 -24.01
CA PHE A 263 1.33 -8.30 -23.66
C PHE A 263 1.89 -9.25 -24.70
N ARG A 264 2.91 -10.02 -24.33
CA ARG A 264 3.49 -11.02 -25.22
C ARG A 264 2.74 -12.35 -25.02
N PRO A 265 2.00 -12.85 -26.02
CA PRO A 265 1.42 -14.19 -25.95
C PRO A 265 2.54 -15.25 -25.78
N PRO A 266 2.23 -16.42 -25.20
CA PRO A 266 0.90 -16.92 -24.90
C PRO A 266 0.35 -16.45 -23.54
N PHE A 267 -0.92 -16.04 -23.51
CA PHE A 267 -1.69 -15.99 -22.27
C PHE A 267 -1.92 -17.42 -21.79
N LYS A 268 -1.66 -17.68 -20.50
CA LYS A 268 -1.92 -18.98 -19.90
C LYS A 268 -3.18 -18.89 -19.05
N PHE A 269 -4.01 -19.93 -19.13
CA PHE A 269 -5.19 -20.09 -18.29
C PHE A 269 -4.95 -21.30 -17.40
N SER A 270 -5.28 -21.20 -16.11
CA SER A 270 -5.32 -22.34 -15.22
C SER A 270 -6.71 -22.49 -14.62
N ALA A 271 -7.08 -23.74 -14.33
CA ALA A 271 -8.24 -24.06 -13.53
C ALA A 271 -7.78 -24.99 -12.41
N ARG A 272 -8.24 -24.76 -11.18
CA ARG A 272 -7.87 -25.58 -10.04
C ARG A 272 -9.10 -25.93 -9.21
N SER A 273 -9.23 -27.19 -8.82
CA SER A 273 -10.22 -27.58 -7.81
C SER A 273 -9.84 -26.96 -6.47
N ARG A 274 -10.81 -26.42 -5.72
CA ARG A 274 -10.55 -25.84 -4.38
C ARG A 274 -9.92 -26.80 -3.38
N THR A 275 -10.11 -28.10 -3.58
CA THR A 275 -9.54 -29.17 -2.74
C THR A 275 -8.18 -29.67 -3.23
N ALA A 276 -7.72 -29.23 -4.41
CA ALA A 276 -6.42 -29.65 -4.95
C ALA A 276 -5.27 -28.98 -4.17
N ASN A 277 -4.11 -29.62 -4.15
CA ASN A 277 -2.88 -29.09 -3.55
C ASN A 277 -2.44 -27.79 -4.27
N PRO A 278 -1.96 -26.71 -3.59
CA PRO A 278 -1.47 -25.49 -4.24
C PRO A 278 -0.37 -25.67 -5.29
N GLU A 279 0.34 -26.79 -5.24
CA GLU A 279 1.42 -27.11 -6.18
C GLU A 279 0.93 -27.89 -7.42
N GLU A 280 -0.34 -28.34 -7.45
CA GLU A 280 -0.96 -29.04 -8.57
C GLU A 280 -1.92 -28.09 -9.32
N GLU A 281 -1.38 -27.31 -10.25
CA GLU A 281 -2.16 -26.50 -11.20
C GLU A 281 -2.27 -27.21 -12.55
N ASP A 282 -3.49 -27.43 -13.03
CA ASP A 282 -3.74 -27.87 -14.40
C ASP A 282 -3.64 -26.67 -15.36
N TRP A 283 -2.60 -26.68 -16.20
CA TRP A 283 -2.32 -25.62 -17.17
C TRP A 283 -2.99 -25.87 -18.51
N PHE A 284 -3.86 -24.96 -18.94
CA PHE A 284 -4.46 -24.98 -20.27
C PHE A 284 -3.71 -24.02 -21.19
N CYS A 285 -2.79 -24.56 -22.00
CA CYS A 285 -2.17 -23.84 -23.11
C CYS A 285 -2.84 -24.27 -24.43
N ARG A 286 -3.93 -23.63 -24.85
CA ARG A 286 -4.36 -23.69 -26.27
C ARG A 286 -4.91 -22.35 -26.75
N ALA A 287 -4.15 -21.73 -27.66
CA ALA A 287 -4.50 -20.50 -28.37
C ALA A 287 -5.76 -20.64 -29.27
N GLU A 288 -6.22 -21.86 -29.56
CA GLU A 288 -7.31 -22.12 -30.50
C GLU A 288 -8.72 -22.01 -29.89
N LEU A 289 -8.88 -21.96 -28.57
CA LEU A 289 -10.20 -21.83 -27.94
C LEU A 289 -10.71 -20.37 -27.85
N LEU A 290 -9.85 -19.39 -28.13
CA LEU A 290 -10.11 -17.97 -27.87
C LEU A 290 -10.89 -17.25 -28.98
N LEU A 291 -10.90 -17.77 -30.21
CA LEU A 291 -11.65 -17.15 -31.31
C LEU A 291 -13.15 -17.52 -31.32
N THR A 292 -13.53 -18.64 -30.73
CA THR A 292 -14.94 -19.07 -30.63
C THR A 292 -15.66 -18.56 -29.39
N LEU A 293 -14.94 -18.26 -28.29
CA LEU A 293 -15.56 -17.75 -27.05
C LEU A 293 -15.72 -16.23 -27.02
N VAL A 294 -14.88 -15.48 -27.73
CA VAL A 294 -14.98 -14.00 -27.81
C VAL A 294 -15.98 -13.53 -28.87
N GLN A 295 -16.37 -14.39 -29.84
CA GLN A 295 -17.38 -14.07 -30.85
C GLN A 295 -18.83 -14.43 -30.47
N SER A 296 -19.08 -15.09 -29.34
CA SER A 296 -20.44 -15.30 -28.85
C SER A 296 -20.80 -14.25 -27.80
N THR A 297 -21.61 -13.28 -28.17
CA THR A 297 -22.31 -12.33 -27.29
C THR A 297 -23.35 -13.00 -26.36
N ALA A 298 -23.12 -14.26 -25.96
CA ALA A 298 -24.13 -15.10 -25.30
C ALA A 298 -23.78 -15.57 -23.88
N PHE A 299 -22.60 -15.26 -23.32
CA PHE A 299 -22.24 -15.72 -21.97
C PHE A 299 -22.49 -14.70 -20.84
N VAL A 300 -22.87 -13.46 -21.16
CA VAL A 300 -23.17 -12.43 -20.14
C VAL A 300 -24.62 -12.50 -19.63
N ASN A 301 -25.51 -13.30 -20.24
CA ASN A 301 -26.95 -13.33 -19.91
C ASN A 301 -27.51 -14.69 -19.45
N ARG A 302 -26.69 -15.60 -18.87
CA ARG A 302 -27.21 -16.90 -18.38
C ARG A 302 -26.61 -17.38 -17.06
N VAL A 303 -26.43 -16.46 -16.11
CA VAL A 303 -26.23 -16.81 -14.69
C VAL A 303 -27.28 -16.14 -13.77
N LEU A 304 -28.30 -15.49 -14.32
CA LEU A 304 -29.46 -15.04 -13.55
C LEU A 304 -30.75 -15.55 -14.18
N HIS A 305 -31.13 -16.77 -13.78
CA HIS A 305 -32.50 -17.22 -13.56
C HIS A 305 -32.48 -18.51 -12.73
#